data_AF-A0ABC8TLS1-F1
#
_entry.id   AF-A0ABC8TLS1-F1
#
_cell.length_a   1.000
_cell.length_b   1.000
_cell.length_c   1.000
_cell.angle_alpha   90.00
_cell.angle_beta   90.00
_cell.angle_gamma   90.00
#
_symmetry.space_group_name_H-M   'P 1'
#
loop_
_entity.id
_entity.type
_entity.pdbx_description
1 polymer ?
#
loop_
_entity_poly.entity_id
_entity_poly.type
_entity_poly.pdbx_seq_one_letter_code
_entity_poly.pdbx_strand_id
1 'polypeptide(L)'
;MKSKDSDSHKKFPSKSCPLRYGTAKIQEDALSLFQAGLRDFLSSYRVNSRENQFNGWGITALSVSAGKIVAIPSVSSNLLL
;
A
#
# COMPACT_ATOMS: atom_id res chain seq x y z
N MET A 1 12.80 -16.21 29.60
CA MET A 1 11.76 -15.17 29.65
C MET A 1 11.49 -14.72 28.22
N LYS A 2 10.43 -15.21 27.58
CA LYS A 2 10.05 -14.76 26.22
C LYS A 2 9.50 -13.35 26.40
N SER A 3 10.28 -12.34 26.04
CA SER A 3 9.78 -10.96 25.95
C SER A 3 8.60 -11.01 24.99
N LYS A 4 7.40 -10.70 25.50
CA LYS A 4 6.27 -10.32 24.66
C LYS A 4 6.79 -9.22 23.76
N ASP A 5 6.98 -9.51 22.48
CA ASP A 5 7.00 -8.49 21.44
C ASP A 5 5.64 -7.80 21.50
N SER A 6 5.57 -6.77 22.34
CA SER A 6 4.55 -5.75 22.25
C SER A 6 4.88 -4.94 21.00
N ASP A 7 4.74 -5.56 19.83
CA ASP A 7 4.74 -4.91 18.53
C ASP A 7 3.39 -4.18 18.38
N SER A 8 3.13 -3.26 19.31
CA SER A 8 1.95 -2.40 19.36
C SER A 8 2.13 -1.15 18.49
N HIS A 9 3.30 -1.00 17.86
CA HIS A 9 3.50 -0.08 16.75
C HIS A 9 2.73 -0.61 15.55
N LYS A 10 1.42 -0.26 15.48
CA LYS A 10 0.58 -0.51 14.30
C LYS A 10 1.37 -0.11 13.05
N LYS A 11 1.72 -1.10 12.23
CA LYS A 11 2.41 -0.83 10.96
C LYS A 11 1.44 -0.14 10.01
N PHE A 12 1.92 0.86 9.26
CA PHE A 12 1.13 1.48 8.20
C PHE A 12 0.70 0.39 7.19
N PRO A 13 -0.59 0.31 6.83
CA PRO A 13 -1.08 -0.77 5.98
C PRO A 13 -0.56 -0.63 4.54
N SER A 14 -0.04 -1.71 3.98
CA SER A 14 0.25 -1.79 2.55
C SER A 14 -1.05 -1.98 1.75
N LYS A 15 -1.19 -1.26 0.64
CA LYS A 15 -2.35 -1.32 -0.26
C LYS A 15 -1.87 -1.60 -1.68
N SER A 16 -2.71 -2.24 -2.50
CA SER A 16 -2.41 -2.54 -3.91
C SER A 16 -3.66 -2.45 -4.77
N CYS A 17 -3.48 -2.14 -6.05
CA CYS A 17 -4.53 -2.14 -7.07
C CYS A 17 -3.95 -2.63 -8.42
N PRO A 18 -4.79 -2.96 -9.41
CA PRO A 18 -4.33 -3.21 -10.77
C PRO A 18 -3.54 -2.02 -11.32
N LEU A 19 -2.38 -2.28 -11.91
CA LEU A 19 -1.53 -1.24 -12.48
C LEU A 19 -2.18 -0.66 -13.75
N ARG A 20 -2.45 0.64 -13.74
CA ARG A 20 -2.82 1.41 -14.94
C ARG A 20 -1.57 2.10 -15.47
N TYR A 21 -1.16 1.75 -16.69
CA TYR A 21 0.02 2.34 -17.31
C TYR A 21 -0.15 3.85 -17.55
N GLY A 22 0.99 4.56 -17.54
CA GLY A 22 1.08 6.00 -17.73
C GLY A 22 1.28 6.77 -16.42
N THR A 23 2.18 7.75 -16.43
CA THR A 23 2.62 8.48 -15.24
C THR A 23 1.46 9.09 -14.44
N ALA A 24 0.51 9.75 -15.11
CA ALA A 24 -0.65 10.36 -14.44
C ALA A 24 -1.53 9.32 -13.74
N LYS A 25 -1.73 8.16 -14.36
CA LYS A 25 -2.55 7.07 -13.82
C LYS A 25 -1.89 6.41 -12.62
N ILE A 26 -0.58 6.18 -12.71
CA ILE A 26 0.22 5.67 -11.58
C ILE A 26 0.17 6.65 -10.40
N GLN A 27 0.26 7.96 -10.65
CA GLN A 27 0.18 8.97 -9.61
C GLN A 27 -1.21 9.01 -8.95
N GLU A 28 -2.29 9.00 -9.74
CA GLU A 28 -3.67 8.92 -9.25
C GLU A 28 -3.86 7.69 -8.34
N ASP A 29 -3.38 6.53 -8.80
CA ASP A 29 -3.51 5.26 -8.07
C ASP A 29 -2.69 5.27 -6.77
N ALA A 30 -1.45 5.75 -6.82
CA ALA A 30 -0.58 5.87 -5.66
C ALA A 30 -1.20 6.80 -4.59
N LEU A 31 -1.77 7.93 -5.01
CA LEU A 31 -2.44 8.87 -4.11
C LEU A 31 -3.68 8.23 -3.46
N SER A 32 -4.51 7.55 -4.25
CA SER A 32 -5.72 6.87 -3.76
C SER A 32 -5.38 5.78 -2.74
N LEU A 33 -4.39 4.93 -3.05
CA LEU A 33 -3.91 3.89 -2.15
C LEU A 33 -3.33 4.46 -0.85
N PHE A 34 -2.55 5.54 -0.93
CA PHE A 34 -2.01 6.23 0.23
C PHE A 34 -3.12 6.77 1.13
N GLN A 35 -4.11 7.47 0.57
CA GLN A 35 -5.25 8.01 1.32
C GLN A 35 -6.10 6.91 1.97
N ALA A 36 -6.31 5.78 1.26
CA ALA A 36 -7.00 4.63 1.82
C ALA A 36 -6.22 4.01 2.99
N GLY A 37 -4.91 3.82 2.84
CA GLY A 37 -4.05 3.31 3.92
C GLY A 37 -3.99 4.24 5.12
N LEU A 38 -3.91 5.56 4.89
CA LEU A 38 -3.89 6.58 5.93
C LEU A 38 -5.20 6.59 6.73
N ARG A 39 -6.34 6.46 6.05
CA ARG A 39 -7.66 6.39 6.69
C ARG A 39 -7.78 5.17 7.58
N ASP A 40 -7.32 4.01 7.12
CA ASP A 40 -7.33 2.79 7.91
C ASP A 40 -6.42 2.92 9.13
N PHE A 41 -5.21 3.44 8.93
CA PHE A 41 -4.26 3.70 10.01
C PHE A 41 -4.84 4.64 11.08
N LEU A 42 -5.42 5.77 10.66
CA LEU A 42 -6.04 6.76 11.55
C LEU A 42 -7.25 6.19 12.30
N SER A 43 -8.11 5.45 11.61
CA SER A 43 -9.27 4.78 12.22
C SER A 43 -8.79 3.81 13.30
N SER A 44 -7.72 3.09 13.01
CA SER A 44 -7.09 2.16 13.94
C SER A 44 -6.39 2.85 15.11
N TYR A 45 -5.76 4.00 14.88
CA TYR A 45 -5.06 4.79 15.90
C TYR A 45 -6.05 5.44 16.88
N ARG A 46 -7.13 6.04 16.37
CA ARG A 46 -8.18 6.70 17.17
C ARG A 46 -8.90 5.75 18.13
N VAL A 47 -9.05 4.48 17.79
CA VAL A 47 -9.64 3.47 18.69
C VAL A 47 -8.73 3.17 19.90
N ASN A 48 -7.42 3.33 19.73
CA ASN A 48 -6.44 3.01 20.77
C ASN A 48 -6.02 4.23 21.61
N SER A 49 -6.22 5.45 21.12
CA SER A 49 -5.88 6.69 21.82
C SER A 49 -7.14 7.36 22.38
N ARG A 50 -7.51 7.04 23.63
CA ARG A 50 -8.52 7.79 24.40
C ARG A 50 -8.05 9.20 24.76
N GLU A 51 -6.78 9.52 24.51
CA GLU A 51 -6.19 10.83 24.71
C GLU A 51 -5.70 11.45 23.41
N ASN A 52 -6.16 12.68 23.22
CA ASN A 52 -5.88 13.62 22.16
C ASN A 52 -4.40 14.05 22.17
N GLN A 53 -3.48 13.19 21.73
CA GLN A 53 -2.09 13.56 21.44
C GLN A 53 -1.77 13.32 19.97
N PHE A 54 -2.23 14.22 19.10
CA PHE A 54 -1.94 14.20 17.65
C PHE A 54 -0.48 14.55 17.28
N ASN A 55 0.43 14.67 18.25
CA ASN A 55 1.73 15.34 18.04
C ASN A 55 2.94 14.40 17.87
N GLY A 56 2.75 13.10 17.68
CA GLY A 56 3.86 12.13 17.76
C GLY A 56 4.29 11.41 16.48
N TRP A 57 3.61 11.58 15.34
CA TRP A 57 3.89 10.74 14.17
C TRP A 57 3.72 11.49 12.83
N GLY A 58 4.53 11.07 11.85
CA GLY A 58 4.47 11.53 10.47
C GLY A 58 4.96 10.44 9.53
N ILE A 59 4.54 10.50 8.28
CA ILE A 59 5.03 9.59 7.23
C ILE A 59 6.41 10.07 6.80
N THR A 60 7.43 9.23 6.95
CA THR A 60 8.83 9.56 6.62
C THR A 60 9.31 8.94 5.31
N ALA A 61 8.56 7.97 4.76
CA ALA A 61 8.90 7.28 3.53
C ALA A 61 7.62 6.81 2.80
N LEU A 62 7.67 6.84 1.47
CA LEU A 62 6.65 6.28 0.59
C LEU A 62 7.35 5.49 -0.51
N SER A 63 6.91 4.25 -0.73
CA SER A 63 7.41 3.37 -1.78
C SER A 63 6.27 2.93 -2.69
N VAL A 64 6.49 2.98 -4.00
CA VAL A 64 5.58 2.44 -5.01
C VAL A 64 6.31 1.35 -5.77
N SER A 65 5.71 0.17 -5.87
CA SER A 65 6.30 -1.00 -6.54
C SER A 65 5.30 -1.66 -7.47
N ALA A 66 5.77 -2.15 -8.62
CA ALA A 66 4.99 -3.02 -9.50
C ALA A 66 5.33 -4.49 -9.23
N GLY A 67 4.36 -5.39 -9.44
CA GLY A 67 4.51 -6.82 -9.26
C GLY A 67 3.53 -7.63 -10.11
N LYS A 68 3.55 -8.96 -9.99
CA LYS A 68 2.74 -9.89 -10.79
C LYS A 68 2.95 -9.70 -12.31
N ILE A 69 4.21 -9.63 -12.73
CA ILE A 69 4.58 -9.58 -14.14
C ILE A 69 4.23 -10.93 -14.75
N VAL A 70 3.33 -10.92 -15.74
CA VAL A 70 2.96 -12.10 -16.52
C VAL A 70 3.58 -11.98 -17.90
N ALA A 71 4.00 -13.11 -18.48
CA ALA A 71 4.45 -13.14 -19.85
C ALA A 71 3.30 -12.72 -20.77
N ILE A 72 3.58 -11.88 -21.76
CA ILE A 72 2.64 -11.65 -22.86
C ILE A 72 2.58 -12.97 -23.63
N PRO A 73 1.41 -13.63 -23.75
CA PRO A 73 1.31 -14.81 -24.60
C PRO A 73 1.69 -14.40 -26.02
N SER A 74 2.81 -14.91 -26.52
CA SER A 74 3.16 -14.78 -27.92
C SER A 74 2.06 -15.49 -28.71
N VAL A 75 1.38 -14.77 -29.60
CA VAL A 75 0.56 -15.42 -30.62
C VAL A 75 1.52 -16.31 -31.40
N SER A 76 1.43 -17.63 -31.20
CA SER A 76 2.18 -18.59 -31.99
C SER A 76 1.85 -18.32 -33.45
N SER A 77 2.83 -17.82 -34.22
CA SER A 77 2.70 -17.52 -35.65
C SER A 77 2.42 -18.78 -36.51
N ASN A 78 2.24 -19.93 -35.87
CA ASN A 78 1.98 -21.25 -36.42
C ASN A 78 0.48 -21.55 -36.62
N LEU A 79 -0.41 -20.54 -36.50
CA LEU A 79 -1.82 -20.64 -36.95
C LEU A 79 -2.07 -19.86 -38.25
N LEU A 80 -1.10 -19.89 -39.17
CA LEU A 80 -1.23 -19.51 -40.57
C LEU A 80 -0.48 -20.54 -41.44
N LEU A 81 -0.93 -21.80 -41.39
CA LEU A 81 -0.66 -22.81 -42.42
C LEU A 81 -1.88 -23.73 -42.55
#